data_AF-A0A953KNL7-F1
#
_entry.id   AF-A0A953KNL7-F1
#
_cell.length_a   1.000
_cell.length_b   1.000
_cell.length_c   1.000
_cell.angle_alpha   90.00
_cell.angle_beta   90.00
_cell.angle_gamma   90.00
#
_symmetry.space_group_name_H-M   'P 1'
#
loop_
_entity.id
_entity.type
_entity.pdbx_description
1 polymer ?
#
loop_
_entity_poly.entity_id
_entity_poly.type
_entity_poly.pdbx_seq_one_letter_code
_entity_poly.pdbx_strand_id
1 'polypeptide(L)'
;MFNNFSKASHGLLMATLLGITSLNAQTVIYSENFNSGTPAFTLNASDMGSQTGGSNTWVINNVYDGGFFGGQTPTQPGGITGGPESKYMHIKSDMTDNASFNAGFSGVTGNVLTKMNTAVSTVGYTNVSLDFWTLCYGHASNTTRYYGKTFYSIDGGTTWVQNPTTYSQIDTWTKVAPITNPVFDNQPDLRFAFMWVQAGGGGAADPAFSIDEITIKGNSGSVTPTITTTFTAGASYCPGADIVVPFTSTGTFASGNTYKVELSDANGSFANPTAIGTLASNGNSGNVNATIPAGAANGTGYRVRVVSTDPVVNGSPNGTDFAIAPGQEIVVTSDPAGVNNLCGGSITLSIPNTYTGINWSPGGQTSNSIVVTAAGDYSVSANGTGGCPAQSAVISISAADAPTANFTYTQPSGYLIEFTNTSENGVTYLWNFGAATTTSVNPTFTFPFDGEYPVKLVVTNECGTDSITILVDVKKLVGINDLQANANLLIHPVPTQDVLNLDFTGATNENATINILNPTGQIVHSENCQLTASLKRTIQLGNLAQGLYLLSISSESGTITKKFIKN
;
A
#
# COMPACT_ATOMS: atom_id res chain seq x y z
N MET A 1 36.92 -39.72 76.57
CA MET A 1 37.77 -38.76 75.82
C MET A 1 37.81 -39.24 74.38
N PHE A 2 37.18 -38.52 73.44
CA PHE A 2 37.59 -38.45 72.04
C PHE A 2 36.82 -37.28 71.42
N ASN A 3 37.55 -36.20 71.13
CA ASN A 3 37.10 -35.12 70.24
C ASN A 3 37.25 -35.63 68.81
N ASN A 4 36.31 -35.27 67.92
CA ASN A 4 36.63 -35.06 66.52
C ASN A 4 35.69 -34.03 65.86
N PHE A 5 36.32 -33.18 65.06
CA PHE A 5 35.80 -32.10 64.22
C PHE A 5 34.70 -32.51 63.24
N SER A 6 33.80 -31.58 62.86
CA SER A 6 33.55 -31.22 61.44
C SER A 6 32.39 -30.21 61.23
N LYS A 7 32.75 -29.08 60.61
CA LYS A 7 32.06 -28.28 59.56
C LYS A 7 30.55 -27.96 59.62
N ALA A 8 30.31 -26.63 59.66
CA ALA A 8 29.51 -25.80 58.75
C ALA A 8 28.05 -26.16 58.41
N SER A 9 27.14 -25.24 58.77
CA SER A 9 26.10 -24.73 57.86
C SER A 9 25.64 -23.34 58.34
N HIS A 10 25.81 -22.32 57.49
CA HIS A 10 25.14 -21.03 57.67
C HIS A 10 23.71 -21.19 57.15
N GLY A 11 22.75 -21.29 58.07
CA GLY A 11 21.33 -21.26 57.75
C GLY A 11 20.93 -19.86 57.29
N LEU A 12 20.58 -19.73 56.03
CA LEU A 12 19.97 -18.54 55.45
C LEU A 12 18.56 -18.40 56.05
N LEU A 13 18.34 -17.37 56.86
CA LEU A 13 17.03 -17.04 57.42
C LEU A 13 16.14 -16.53 56.28
N MET A 14 15.33 -17.41 55.70
CA MET A 14 14.29 -17.03 54.73
C MET A 14 13.12 -16.43 55.53
N ALA A 15 13.06 -15.11 55.62
CA ALA A 15 11.88 -14.40 56.10
C ALA A 15 10.79 -14.52 55.02
N THR A 16 9.89 -15.48 55.18
CA THR A 16 8.61 -15.53 54.46
C THR A 16 7.78 -14.33 54.90
N LEU A 17 7.86 -13.25 54.12
CA LEU A 17 6.92 -12.15 54.19
C LEU A 17 5.57 -12.68 53.66
N LEU A 18 4.77 -13.26 54.56
CA LEU A 18 3.34 -13.43 54.35
C LEU A 18 2.77 -12.02 54.11
N GLY A 19 2.57 -11.68 52.84
CA GLY A 19 1.77 -10.54 52.47
C GLY A 19 0.37 -10.75 53.03
N ILE A 20 0.10 -10.17 54.19
CA ILE A 20 -1.26 -9.97 54.67
C ILE A 20 -1.85 -8.97 53.67
N THR A 21 -2.55 -9.47 52.66
CA THR A 21 -3.51 -8.64 51.94
C THR A 21 -4.55 -8.25 52.98
N SER A 22 -4.48 -7.01 53.47
CA SER A 22 -5.61 -6.44 54.18
C SER A 22 -6.77 -6.46 53.19
N LEU A 23 -7.71 -7.39 53.36
CA LEU A 23 -9.04 -7.25 52.80
C LEU A 23 -9.60 -5.95 53.39
N ASN A 24 -9.45 -4.86 52.66
CA ASN A 24 -10.20 -3.65 52.98
C ASN A 24 -11.67 -4.04 52.82
N ALA A 25 -12.38 -4.12 53.94
CA ALA A 25 -13.82 -4.32 53.92
C ALA A 25 -14.44 -3.16 53.14
N GLN A 26 -15.30 -3.46 52.16
CA GLN A 26 -16.02 -2.41 51.45
C GLN A 26 -16.82 -1.57 52.45
N THR A 27 -16.77 -0.26 52.29
CA THR A 27 -17.58 0.72 53.02
C THR A 27 -18.96 0.82 52.37
N VAL A 28 -20.02 0.91 53.18
CA VAL A 28 -21.38 1.20 52.68
C VAL A 28 -21.45 2.68 52.30
N ILE A 29 -21.69 2.95 51.02
CA ILE A 29 -21.81 4.29 50.43
C ILE A 29 -23.27 4.76 50.48
N TYR A 30 -24.20 3.82 50.25
CA TYR A 30 -25.64 4.05 50.30
C TYR A 30 -26.34 2.84 50.91
N SER A 31 -27.41 3.08 51.66
CA SER A 31 -28.27 2.04 52.21
C SER A 31 -29.74 2.46 52.19
N GLU A 32 -30.63 1.55 51.82
CA GLU A 32 -32.08 1.73 51.88
C GLU A 32 -32.73 0.43 52.35
N ASN A 33 -33.51 0.52 53.43
CA ASN A 33 -34.21 -0.59 54.06
C ASN A 33 -35.73 -0.35 54.16
N PHE A 34 -36.24 0.73 53.55
CA PHE A 34 -37.65 1.07 53.43
C PHE A 34 -38.45 1.29 54.72
N ASN A 35 -37.79 1.23 55.89
CA ASN A 35 -38.45 1.31 57.19
C ASN A 35 -38.62 2.75 57.71
N SER A 36 -37.92 3.73 57.14
CA SER A 36 -37.96 5.13 57.58
C SER A 36 -37.72 6.10 56.43
N GLY A 37 -38.21 7.34 56.58
CA GLY A 37 -38.04 8.39 55.57
C GLY A 37 -38.91 8.21 54.31
N THR A 38 -38.75 9.11 53.34
CA THR A 38 -39.25 8.93 51.98
C THR A 38 -38.14 8.29 51.15
N PRO A 39 -38.32 7.06 50.64
CA PRO A 39 -37.29 6.38 49.88
C PRO A 39 -36.86 7.19 48.66
N ALA A 40 -35.58 7.14 48.32
CA ALA A 40 -35.00 7.86 47.18
C ALA A 40 -35.34 7.22 45.83
N PHE A 41 -36.61 6.81 45.65
CA PHE A 41 -37.13 6.10 44.51
C PHE A 41 -38.35 6.81 43.93
N THR A 42 -38.42 6.86 42.59
CA THR A 42 -39.68 7.09 41.88
C THR A 42 -40.32 5.74 41.64
N LEU A 43 -41.38 5.44 42.39
CA LEU A 43 -42.20 4.25 42.17
C LEU A 43 -43.06 4.45 40.91
N ASN A 44 -43.28 3.36 40.16
CA ASN A 44 -44.16 3.35 38.99
C ASN A 44 -43.76 4.38 37.92
N ALA A 45 -42.45 4.47 37.65
CA ALA A 45 -41.91 5.38 36.64
C ALA A 45 -42.42 5.00 35.24
N SER A 46 -42.53 5.99 34.35
CA SER A 46 -43.16 5.87 33.02
C SER A 46 -42.17 5.68 31.86
N ASP A 47 -40.88 5.50 32.14
CA ASP A 47 -39.81 5.32 31.16
C ASP A 47 -39.37 3.86 31.01
N MET A 48 -38.37 3.62 30.15
CA MET A 48 -37.82 2.27 29.85
C MET A 48 -38.88 1.23 29.46
N GLY A 49 -39.96 1.66 28.79
CA GLY A 49 -41.06 0.78 28.37
C GLY A 49 -41.99 0.35 29.52
N SER A 50 -41.95 1.04 30.66
CA SER A 50 -42.85 0.83 31.79
C SER A 50 -44.27 1.30 31.48
N GLN A 51 -45.26 0.51 31.86
CA GLN A 51 -46.68 0.83 31.76
C GLN A 51 -47.10 1.81 32.86
N THR A 52 -47.94 2.79 32.50
CA THR A 52 -48.57 3.71 33.44
C THR A 52 -50.04 3.37 33.63
N GLY A 53 -50.54 3.45 34.88
CA GLY A 53 -51.95 3.17 35.21
C GLY A 53 -52.40 1.72 34.95
N GLY A 54 -51.46 0.77 34.92
CA GLY A 54 -51.75 -0.66 34.77
C GLY A 54 -52.17 -1.34 36.07
N SER A 55 -52.58 -2.60 35.98
CA SER A 55 -53.05 -3.41 37.11
C SER A 55 -51.96 -3.71 38.15
N ASN A 56 -50.68 -3.65 37.77
CA ASN A 56 -49.57 -3.91 38.67
C ASN A 56 -48.90 -2.60 39.08
N THR A 57 -48.62 -2.43 40.37
CA THR A 57 -47.98 -1.24 40.92
C THR A 57 -46.91 -1.60 41.95
N TRP A 58 -45.79 -0.87 41.92
CA TRP A 58 -44.78 -0.86 42.95
C TRP A 58 -45.30 -0.12 44.18
N VAL A 59 -45.17 -0.75 45.33
CA VAL A 59 -45.51 -0.18 46.63
C VAL A 59 -44.43 -0.48 47.66
N ILE A 60 -44.49 0.26 48.76
CA ILE A 60 -43.63 0.07 49.93
C ILE A 60 -44.52 -0.02 51.16
N ASN A 61 -44.60 -1.21 51.74
CA ASN A 61 -45.33 -1.48 52.98
C ASN A 61 -44.83 -2.80 53.60
N ASN A 62 -45.45 -3.24 54.68
CA ASN A 62 -45.17 -4.50 55.37
C ASN A 62 -46.37 -5.47 55.32
N VAL A 63 -47.19 -5.37 54.27
CA VAL A 63 -48.34 -6.24 54.07
C VAL A 63 -47.85 -7.53 53.40
N TYR A 64 -48.11 -8.67 54.05
CA TYR A 64 -47.74 -9.99 53.54
C TYR A 64 -48.87 -10.64 52.74
N ASP A 65 -50.02 -9.96 52.61
CA ASP A 65 -51.22 -10.51 51.99
C ASP A 65 -51.10 -10.64 50.48
N GLY A 66 -51.22 -11.87 49.99
CA GLY A 66 -51.56 -12.18 48.60
C GLY A 66 -53.06 -12.00 48.34
N GLY A 67 -53.45 -11.94 47.07
CA GLY A 67 -54.86 -11.97 46.66
C GLY A 67 -55.59 -13.23 47.14
N PHE A 68 -56.92 -13.24 47.03
CA PHE A 68 -57.90 -14.19 47.62
C PHE A 68 -57.62 -15.71 47.43
N PHE A 69 -56.63 -16.12 46.61
CA PHE A 69 -56.28 -17.53 46.32
C PHE A 69 -54.77 -17.90 46.35
N GLY A 70 -53.84 -17.08 46.85
CA GLY A 70 -52.40 -17.40 46.76
C GLY A 70 -51.55 -16.89 47.93
N GLY A 71 -50.50 -17.65 48.26
CA GLY A 71 -49.72 -17.59 49.50
C GLY A 71 -49.22 -16.22 49.94
N GLN A 72 -49.11 -16.05 51.25
CA GLN A 72 -48.51 -14.87 51.87
C GLN A 72 -47.06 -14.71 51.40
N THR A 73 -46.58 -13.47 51.29
CA THR A 73 -45.15 -13.20 51.11
C THR A 73 -44.39 -13.95 52.20
N PRO A 74 -43.34 -14.74 51.87
CA PRO A 74 -42.53 -15.43 52.87
C PRO A 74 -42.05 -14.48 53.97
N THR A 75 -42.07 -14.98 55.20
CA THR A 75 -41.56 -14.26 56.37
C THR A 75 -40.10 -13.85 56.16
N GLN A 76 -39.77 -12.60 56.47
CA GLN A 76 -38.40 -12.08 56.31
C GLN A 76 -37.42 -12.80 57.27
N PRO A 77 -36.21 -13.18 56.81
CA PRO A 77 -35.20 -13.82 57.64
C PRO A 77 -34.52 -12.79 58.55
N GLY A 78 -33.80 -13.27 59.59
CA GLY A 78 -33.08 -12.40 60.54
C GLY A 78 -31.94 -11.54 59.96
N GLY A 79 -31.64 -11.67 58.65
CA GLY A 79 -30.70 -10.82 57.93
C GLY A 79 -31.29 -9.54 57.32
N ILE A 80 -32.61 -9.33 57.46
CA ILE A 80 -33.32 -8.10 57.06
C ILE A 80 -33.59 -7.24 58.30
N THR A 81 -33.25 -5.95 58.24
CA THR A 81 -33.37 -5.03 59.39
C THR A 81 -34.84 -4.83 59.74
N GLY A 82 -35.19 -5.07 61.00
CA GLY A 82 -36.57 -4.91 61.49
C GLY A 82 -37.52 -6.05 61.10
N GLY A 83 -37.04 -7.11 60.46
CA GLY A 83 -37.85 -8.31 60.21
C GLY A 83 -38.37 -8.94 61.52
N PRO A 84 -39.44 -9.75 61.48
CA PRO A 84 -40.07 -10.31 60.28
C PRO A 84 -41.19 -9.46 59.65
N GLU A 85 -41.52 -8.30 60.23
CA GLU A 85 -42.67 -7.44 59.84
C GLU A 85 -42.23 -6.07 59.29
N SER A 86 -41.01 -5.99 58.74
CA SER A 86 -40.45 -4.75 58.20
C SER A 86 -41.07 -4.38 56.85
N LYS A 87 -40.98 -3.10 56.49
CA LYS A 87 -41.43 -2.65 55.16
C LYS A 87 -40.41 -3.06 54.11
N TYR A 88 -40.90 -3.40 52.92
CA TYR A 88 -40.08 -3.72 51.75
C TYR A 88 -40.75 -3.19 50.48
N MET A 89 -39.97 -3.00 49.42
CA MET A 89 -40.49 -2.58 48.12
C MET A 89 -40.88 -3.80 47.31
N HIS A 90 -42.11 -3.86 46.81
CA HIS A 90 -42.57 -4.98 45.99
C HIS A 90 -43.62 -4.55 44.97
N ILE A 91 -43.76 -5.37 43.92
CA ILE A 91 -44.88 -5.28 43.00
C ILE A 91 -46.11 -5.96 43.62
N LYS A 92 -47.28 -5.35 43.46
CA LYS A 92 -48.56 -5.97 43.75
C LYS A 92 -49.56 -5.72 42.61
N SER A 93 -50.65 -6.48 42.59
CA SER A 93 -51.81 -6.19 41.75
C SER A 93 -52.84 -5.35 42.53
N ASP A 94 -53.35 -4.27 41.92
CA ASP A 94 -54.47 -3.46 42.45
C ASP A 94 -55.85 -3.98 42.01
N MET A 95 -55.90 -5.10 41.28
CA MET A 95 -57.14 -5.75 40.85
C MET A 95 -57.74 -6.62 41.97
N THR A 96 -59.06 -6.57 42.11
CA THR A 96 -59.80 -7.29 43.18
C THR A 96 -60.45 -8.60 42.70
N ASP A 97 -59.90 -9.25 41.66
CA ASP A 97 -60.46 -10.47 41.08
C ASP A 97 -59.68 -11.76 41.45
N ASN A 98 -60.28 -12.91 41.16
CA ASN A 98 -59.73 -14.24 41.48
C ASN A 98 -58.49 -14.63 40.64
N ALA A 99 -58.02 -13.79 39.71
CA ALA A 99 -56.85 -14.02 38.86
C ALA A 99 -55.64 -13.16 39.26
N SER A 100 -55.76 -12.43 40.37
CA SER A 100 -54.76 -11.49 40.87
C SER A 100 -53.86 -12.13 41.93
N PHE A 101 -52.57 -12.24 41.60
CA PHE A 101 -51.49 -12.63 42.54
C PHE A 101 -50.68 -11.39 42.94
N ASN A 102 -49.87 -11.46 44.00
CA ASN A 102 -48.90 -10.39 44.28
C ASN A 102 -47.88 -10.29 43.15
N ALA A 103 -47.49 -11.44 42.57
CA ALA A 103 -46.70 -11.51 41.34
C ALA A 103 -47.43 -10.94 40.10
N GLY A 104 -48.63 -10.38 40.24
CA GLY A 104 -49.29 -9.57 39.23
C GLY A 104 -50.55 -10.20 38.63
N PHE A 105 -51.26 -9.40 37.83
CA PHE A 105 -52.52 -9.79 37.20
C PHE A 105 -52.30 -10.65 35.96
N SER A 106 -52.77 -11.91 35.98
CA SER A 106 -52.59 -12.83 34.85
C SER A 106 -53.53 -12.53 33.67
N GLY A 107 -53.16 -11.59 32.81
CA GLY A 107 -53.99 -11.25 31.65
C GLY A 107 -53.53 -10.10 30.76
N VAL A 108 -52.56 -9.30 31.21
CA VAL A 108 -52.06 -8.13 30.47
C VAL A 108 -50.54 -8.21 30.33
N THR A 109 -49.98 -7.79 29.20
CA THR A 109 -48.54 -7.61 29.06
C THR A 109 -48.19 -6.20 29.54
N GLY A 110 -47.20 -6.06 30.41
CA GLY A 110 -46.89 -4.76 30.99
C GLY A 110 -45.71 -4.78 31.95
N ASN A 111 -44.62 -4.14 31.58
CA ASN A 111 -43.48 -3.95 32.49
C ASN A 111 -43.81 -2.81 33.45
N VAL A 112 -43.32 -2.89 34.70
CA VAL A 112 -43.49 -1.80 35.67
C VAL A 112 -42.15 -1.49 36.32
N LEU A 113 -41.73 -0.24 36.22
CA LEU A 113 -40.43 0.25 36.66
C LEU A 113 -40.51 1.00 37.99
N THR A 114 -39.51 0.79 38.84
CA THR A 114 -39.13 1.69 39.92
C THR A 114 -37.65 2.03 39.78
N LYS A 115 -37.27 3.28 40.07
CA LYS A 115 -35.89 3.75 39.87
C LYS A 115 -35.46 4.76 40.90
N MET A 116 -34.17 4.79 41.22
CA MET A 116 -33.62 5.81 42.10
C MET A 116 -33.82 7.21 41.48
N ASN A 117 -34.29 8.15 42.30
CA ASN A 117 -34.48 9.55 41.90
C ASN A 117 -33.35 10.48 42.40
N THR A 118 -32.50 9.95 43.27
CA THR A 118 -31.33 10.64 43.82
C THR A 118 -30.08 9.87 43.44
N ALA A 119 -29.06 10.61 43.02
CA ALA A 119 -27.75 10.09 42.66
C ALA A 119 -26.99 9.57 43.89
N VAL A 120 -26.23 8.49 43.73
CA VAL A 120 -25.20 8.07 44.69
C VAL A 120 -23.83 8.39 44.11
N SER A 121 -23.06 9.21 44.81
CA SER A 121 -21.68 9.49 44.43
C SER A 121 -20.78 8.38 44.93
N THR A 122 -20.08 7.72 44.02
CA THR A 122 -19.05 6.71 44.30
C THR A 122 -17.65 7.25 44.00
N VAL A 123 -17.51 8.58 43.87
CA VAL A 123 -16.23 9.26 43.72
C VAL A 123 -15.29 8.90 44.87
N GLY A 124 -14.08 8.45 44.53
CA GLY A 124 -13.09 7.97 45.52
C GLY A 124 -13.32 6.55 46.04
N TYR A 125 -14.21 5.78 45.41
CA TYR A 125 -14.44 4.36 45.72
C TYR A 125 -14.12 3.46 44.52
N THR A 126 -13.62 2.26 44.82
CA THR A 126 -13.38 1.18 43.84
C THR A 126 -14.07 -0.11 44.25
N ASN A 127 -14.17 -1.09 43.34
CA ASN A 127 -14.88 -2.34 43.57
C ASN A 127 -16.31 -2.06 44.06
N VAL A 128 -16.97 -1.11 43.41
CA VAL A 128 -18.32 -0.69 43.77
C VAL A 128 -19.29 -1.81 43.41
N SER A 129 -20.16 -2.16 44.36
CA SER A 129 -21.18 -3.21 44.19
C SER A 129 -22.57 -2.74 44.61
N LEU A 130 -23.59 -3.34 43.98
CA LEU A 130 -24.97 -3.31 44.44
C LEU A 130 -25.31 -4.65 45.11
N ASP A 131 -25.81 -4.58 46.34
CA ASP A 131 -26.27 -5.72 47.12
C ASP A 131 -27.73 -5.46 47.55
N PHE A 132 -28.58 -6.49 47.54
CA PHE A 132 -29.95 -6.41 48.06
C PHE A 132 -30.51 -7.81 48.36
N TRP A 133 -31.59 -7.87 49.14
CA TRP A 133 -32.41 -9.06 49.34
C TRP A 133 -33.58 -9.07 48.37
N THR A 134 -33.97 -10.25 47.90
CA THR A 134 -35.08 -10.37 46.94
C THR A 134 -35.94 -11.62 47.13
N LEU A 135 -37.20 -11.47 46.72
CA LEU A 135 -38.12 -12.54 46.34
C LEU A 135 -38.52 -12.30 44.89
N CYS A 136 -38.71 -13.35 44.12
CA CYS A 136 -39.18 -13.23 42.73
C CYS A 136 -39.52 -14.61 42.17
N TYR A 137 -40.69 -15.15 42.48
CA TYR A 137 -41.06 -16.47 41.95
C TYR A 137 -41.56 -16.38 40.52
N GLY A 138 -42.51 -15.48 40.26
CA GLY A 138 -42.98 -15.15 38.92
C GLY A 138 -43.92 -16.17 38.31
N HIS A 139 -43.42 -17.24 37.70
CA HIS A 139 -44.26 -18.28 37.09
C HIS A 139 -43.67 -19.67 37.35
N ALA A 140 -44.49 -20.58 37.85
CA ALA A 140 -44.06 -21.90 38.32
C ALA A 140 -43.25 -22.70 37.28
N SER A 141 -43.61 -22.62 36.00
CA SER A 141 -42.99 -23.39 34.92
C SER A 141 -42.38 -22.59 33.76
N ASN A 142 -42.37 -21.25 33.81
CA ASN A 142 -41.89 -20.43 32.68
C ASN A 142 -41.25 -19.11 33.16
N THR A 143 -39.94 -19.15 33.35
CA THR A 143 -39.12 -18.03 33.85
C THR A 143 -39.06 -16.82 32.92
N THR A 144 -39.58 -16.91 31.70
CA THR A 144 -39.54 -15.82 30.72
C THR A 144 -40.81 -14.96 30.71
N ARG A 145 -41.85 -15.33 31.46
CA ARG A 145 -43.14 -14.62 31.48
C ARG A 145 -43.22 -13.55 32.56
N TYR A 146 -42.74 -13.86 33.76
CA TYR A 146 -42.85 -13.02 34.95
C TYR A 146 -41.54 -13.07 35.70
N TYR A 147 -40.81 -11.95 35.73
CA TYR A 147 -39.47 -11.93 36.31
C TYR A 147 -38.99 -10.50 36.60
N GLY A 148 -38.02 -10.38 37.50
CA GLY A 148 -37.36 -9.14 37.85
C GLY A 148 -36.13 -8.87 36.99
N LYS A 149 -35.81 -7.59 36.77
CA LYS A 149 -34.56 -7.10 36.18
C LYS A 149 -34.01 -5.92 36.97
N THR A 150 -32.70 -5.72 36.90
CA THR A 150 -32.04 -4.50 37.39
C THR A 150 -31.31 -3.77 36.28
N PHE A 151 -31.17 -2.45 36.45
CA PHE A 151 -30.50 -1.55 35.53
C PHE A 151 -29.66 -0.53 36.31
N TYR A 152 -28.69 0.07 35.64
CA TYR A 152 -27.91 1.17 36.18
C TYR A 152 -27.85 2.36 35.23
N SER A 153 -27.58 3.54 35.76
CA SER A 153 -27.29 4.76 35.00
C SER A 153 -26.11 5.49 35.65
N ILE A 154 -25.25 6.07 34.79
CA ILE A 154 -24.08 6.88 35.18
C ILE A 154 -24.11 8.29 34.58
N ASP A 155 -25.22 8.66 33.94
CA ASP A 155 -25.38 9.88 33.14
C ASP A 155 -26.58 10.73 33.58
N GLY A 156 -26.84 10.73 34.89
CA GLY A 156 -27.94 11.48 35.50
C GLY A 156 -29.32 10.85 35.29
N GLY A 157 -29.39 9.59 34.87
CA GLY A 157 -30.64 8.89 34.58
C GLY A 157 -31.14 9.07 33.14
N THR A 158 -30.29 9.53 32.22
CA THR A 158 -30.64 9.77 30.81
C THR A 158 -30.67 8.45 30.03
N THR A 159 -29.66 7.60 30.24
CA THR A 159 -29.59 6.25 29.70
C THR A 159 -29.54 5.22 30.82
N TRP A 160 -30.15 4.06 30.58
CA TRP A 160 -30.24 2.96 31.53
C TRP A 160 -29.77 1.67 30.89
N VAL A 161 -28.75 1.05 31.47
CA VAL A 161 -28.14 -0.19 30.97
C VAL A 161 -28.58 -1.35 31.86
N GLN A 162 -29.07 -2.43 31.25
CA GLN A 162 -29.52 -3.62 31.98
C GLN A 162 -28.33 -4.37 32.57
N ASN A 163 -28.44 -4.80 33.83
CA ASN A 163 -27.53 -5.81 34.36
C ASN A 163 -27.86 -7.20 33.76
N PRO A 164 -26.89 -8.12 33.69
CA PRO A 164 -27.10 -9.41 33.01
C PRO A 164 -28.14 -10.32 33.67
N THR A 165 -28.34 -10.20 34.99
CA THR A 165 -29.15 -11.12 35.78
C THR A 165 -30.64 -10.79 35.72
N THR A 166 -31.45 -11.82 35.47
CA THR A 166 -32.91 -11.82 35.64
C THR A 166 -33.30 -12.64 36.87
N TYR A 167 -34.35 -12.24 37.58
CA TYR A 167 -34.79 -12.88 38.83
C TYR A 167 -36.12 -13.61 38.61
N SER A 168 -36.18 -14.90 38.87
CA SER A 168 -37.39 -15.73 38.77
C SER A 168 -37.20 -17.00 39.61
N GLN A 169 -38.27 -17.68 40.02
CA GLN A 169 -38.22 -18.90 40.83
C GLN A 169 -37.51 -18.75 42.18
N ILE A 170 -37.57 -17.55 42.78
CA ILE A 170 -37.06 -17.26 44.12
C ILE A 170 -38.25 -17.17 45.09
N ASP A 171 -38.57 -18.28 45.75
CA ASP A 171 -39.68 -18.42 46.71
C ASP A 171 -39.29 -18.15 48.17
N THR A 172 -38.01 -17.91 48.43
CA THR A 172 -37.45 -17.65 49.76
C THR A 172 -36.54 -16.44 49.69
N TRP A 173 -36.61 -15.58 50.72
CA TRP A 173 -35.83 -14.34 50.74
C TRP A 173 -34.36 -14.66 50.56
N THR A 174 -33.80 -14.19 49.46
CA THR A 174 -32.44 -14.54 49.05
C THR A 174 -31.62 -13.27 48.93
N LYS A 175 -30.47 -13.24 49.61
CA LYS A 175 -29.49 -12.18 49.41
C LYS A 175 -28.80 -12.39 48.07
N VAL A 176 -28.93 -11.40 47.19
CA VAL A 176 -28.34 -11.45 45.85
C VAL A 176 -26.82 -11.37 45.95
N ALA A 177 -26.12 -12.16 45.14
CA ALA A 177 -24.66 -12.04 45.01
C ALA A 177 -24.31 -10.62 44.52
N PRO A 178 -23.30 -9.94 45.09
CA PRO A 178 -23.02 -8.54 44.77
C PRO A 178 -22.89 -8.32 43.26
N ILE A 179 -23.68 -7.39 42.72
CA ILE A 179 -23.57 -6.99 41.32
C ILE A 179 -22.41 -6.01 41.22
N THR A 180 -21.34 -6.40 40.53
CA THR A 180 -20.17 -5.56 40.29
C THR A 180 -20.05 -5.20 38.82
N ASN A 181 -19.62 -3.98 38.55
CA ASN A 181 -19.25 -3.52 37.22
C ASN A 181 -18.20 -2.43 37.39
N PRO A 182 -17.02 -2.51 36.73
CA PRO A 182 -16.00 -1.47 36.83
C PRO A 182 -16.50 -0.06 36.53
N VAL A 183 -17.58 0.08 35.74
CA VAL A 183 -18.19 1.38 35.44
C VAL A 183 -18.90 2.02 36.65
N PHE A 184 -19.14 1.27 37.73
CA PHE A 184 -19.74 1.82 38.96
C PHE A 184 -18.72 2.57 39.81
N ASP A 185 -17.43 2.34 39.58
CA ASP A 185 -16.35 2.96 40.32
C ASP A 185 -16.23 4.44 39.95
N ASN A 186 -15.98 5.27 40.96
CA ASN A 186 -15.69 6.70 40.78
C ASN A 186 -16.72 7.49 39.98
N GLN A 187 -18.01 7.20 40.14
CA GLN A 187 -19.09 7.88 39.45
C GLN A 187 -19.64 9.04 40.30
N PRO A 188 -19.75 10.27 39.75
CA PRO A 188 -20.40 11.37 40.46
C PRO A 188 -21.90 11.15 40.60
N ASP A 189 -22.51 10.38 39.69
CA ASP A 189 -23.93 10.07 39.66
C ASP A 189 -24.16 8.62 39.25
N LEU A 190 -24.17 7.70 40.21
CA LEU A 190 -24.59 6.31 40.01
C LEU A 190 -26.03 6.12 40.50
N ARG A 191 -26.86 5.48 39.68
CA ARG A 191 -28.25 5.14 40.03
C ARG A 191 -28.59 3.72 39.63
N PHE A 192 -29.53 3.12 40.34
CA PHE A 192 -30.08 1.80 40.01
C PHE A 192 -31.60 1.86 39.81
N ALA A 193 -32.10 0.94 38.99
CA ALA A 193 -33.52 0.74 38.75
C ALA A 193 -33.88 -0.73 38.76
N PHE A 194 -35.12 -1.02 39.11
CA PHE A 194 -35.68 -2.35 39.21
C PHE A 194 -36.96 -2.42 38.40
N MET A 195 -37.09 -3.47 37.60
CA MET A 195 -38.23 -3.64 36.71
C MET A 195 -38.89 -4.98 36.96
N TRP A 196 -40.20 -4.94 37.17
CA TRP A 196 -41.05 -6.11 37.02
C TRP A 196 -41.39 -6.27 35.55
N VAL A 197 -41.07 -7.44 34.98
CA VAL A 197 -41.38 -7.77 33.59
C VAL A 197 -42.55 -8.73 33.55
N GLN A 198 -43.58 -8.36 32.80
CA GLN A 198 -44.69 -9.23 32.45
C GLN A 198 -44.77 -9.35 30.93
N ALA A 199 -44.16 -10.40 30.39
CA ALA A 199 -43.95 -10.59 28.96
C ALA A 199 -45.04 -11.42 28.25
N GLY A 200 -46.11 -11.82 28.95
CA GLY A 200 -47.25 -12.50 28.33
C GLY A 200 -48.33 -12.94 29.33
N GLY A 201 -49.45 -13.45 28.80
CA GLY A 201 -50.56 -13.99 29.60
C GLY A 201 -50.29 -15.40 30.17
N GLY A 202 -51.09 -15.81 31.16
CA GLY A 202 -50.94 -17.07 31.92
C GLY A 202 -50.69 -16.80 33.41
N GLY A 203 -51.03 -17.75 34.29
CA GLY A 203 -51.07 -17.55 35.74
C GLY A 203 -49.71 -17.13 36.34
N ALA A 204 -49.69 -16.00 37.04
CA ALA A 204 -48.57 -15.64 37.89
C ALA A 204 -48.53 -16.54 39.14
N ALA A 205 -47.38 -16.61 39.81
CA ALA A 205 -47.19 -17.38 41.02
C ALA A 205 -46.36 -16.55 42.01
N ASP A 206 -46.83 -16.52 43.25
CA ASP A 206 -46.22 -15.79 44.35
C ASP A 206 -44.96 -16.50 44.89
N PRO A 207 -44.03 -15.78 45.52
CA PRO A 207 -44.03 -14.32 45.76
C PRO A 207 -43.65 -13.45 44.56
N ALA A 208 -44.09 -12.19 44.62
CA ALA A 208 -43.81 -11.14 43.66
C ALA A 208 -42.34 -10.68 43.69
N PHE A 209 -41.92 -9.92 42.67
CA PHE A 209 -40.61 -9.27 42.73
C PHE A 209 -40.59 -8.25 43.87
N SER A 210 -39.79 -8.58 44.87
CA SER A 210 -39.65 -7.85 46.13
C SER A 210 -38.18 -7.56 46.34
N ILE A 211 -37.88 -6.38 46.89
CA ILE A 211 -36.54 -5.87 47.10
C ILE A 211 -36.48 -5.28 48.51
N ASP A 212 -35.41 -5.61 49.22
CA ASP A 212 -35.14 -5.06 50.54
C ASP A 212 -33.62 -4.91 50.76
N GLU A 213 -33.23 -4.14 51.78
CA GLU A 213 -31.83 -4.01 52.24
C GLU A 213 -30.86 -3.69 51.11
N ILE A 214 -31.23 -2.69 50.29
CA ILE A 214 -30.38 -2.21 49.21
C ILE A 214 -29.15 -1.55 49.83
N THR A 215 -27.97 -2.01 49.46
CA THR A 215 -26.71 -1.34 49.81
C THR A 215 -25.84 -1.18 48.57
N ILE A 216 -25.24 -0.01 48.44
CA ILE A 216 -24.14 0.23 47.50
C ILE A 216 -22.89 0.33 48.34
N LYS A 217 -21.88 -0.48 48.00
CA LYS A 217 -20.64 -0.57 48.76
C LYS A 217 -19.45 -0.33 47.85
N GLY A 218 -18.33 0.10 48.41
CA GLY A 218 -17.06 0.22 47.69
C GLY A 218 -15.89 0.35 48.64
N ASN A 219 -14.69 0.06 48.16
CA ASN A 219 -13.46 0.24 48.92
C ASN A 219 -13.10 1.73 48.92
N SER A 220 -13.11 2.36 50.10
CA SER A 220 -12.67 3.73 50.27
C SER A 220 -11.15 3.84 50.10
N GLY A 221 -10.70 4.68 49.19
CA GLY A 221 -9.27 4.95 49.02
C GLY A 221 -9.04 5.92 47.87
N SER A 222 -8.08 6.83 48.03
CA SER A 222 -7.63 7.69 46.93
C SER A 222 -7.17 6.81 45.78
N VAL A 223 -8.00 6.69 44.74
CA VAL A 223 -7.59 6.04 43.51
C VAL A 223 -6.62 6.99 42.85
N THR A 224 -5.33 6.69 42.95
CA THR A 224 -4.32 7.37 42.13
C THR A 224 -4.76 7.23 40.68
N PRO A 225 -5.08 8.33 39.99
CA PRO A 225 -5.64 8.21 38.65
C PRO A 225 -4.63 7.57 37.71
N THR A 226 -5.10 6.63 36.91
CA THR A 226 -4.26 5.91 35.93
C THR A 226 -4.87 6.05 34.55
N ILE A 227 -4.03 5.97 33.52
CA ILE A 227 -4.46 5.94 32.12
C ILE A 227 -3.80 4.73 31.46
N THR A 228 -4.57 3.93 30.76
CA THR A 228 -4.10 2.81 29.96
C THR A 228 -4.32 3.12 28.49
N THR A 229 -3.23 3.24 27.73
CA THR A 229 -3.30 3.39 26.27
C THR A 229 -3.58 2.02 25.66
N THR A 230 -4.70 1.88 24.96
CA THR A 230 -5.15 0.59 24.38
C THR A 230 -4.97 0.54 22.87
N PHE A 231 -4.15 1.44 22.32
CA PHE A 231 -3.84 1.50 20.89
C PHE A 231 -3.10 0.23 20.45
N THR A 232 -3.62 -0.44 19.43
CA THR A 232 -2.93 -1.55 18.77
C THR A 232 -2.21 -0.99 17.54
N ALA A 233 -0.88 -0.94 17.61
CA ALA A 233 -0.11 -0.34 16.55
C ALA A 233 -0.04 -1.26 15.31
N GLY A 234 -0.21 -0.68 14.13
CA GLY A 234 0.18 -1.30 12.87
C GLY A 234 1.71 -1.42 12.76
N ALA A 235 2.18 -2.19 11.77
CA ALA A 235 3.63 -2.40 11.59
C ALA A 235 4.39 -1.10 11.26
N SER A 236 3.79 -0.21 10.48
CA SER A 236 4.40 1.05 10.06
C SER A 236 3.34 2.09 9.73
N TYR A 237 3.71 3.37 9.86
CA TYR A 237 2.92 4.52 9.44
C TYR A 237 3.81 5.53 8.72
N CYS A 238 3.19 6.45 7.99
CA CYS A 238 3.89 7.49 7.26
C CYS A 238 3.93 8.77 8.07
N PRO A 239 4.97 9.61 7.90
CA PRO A 239 4.91 11.00 8.35
C PRO A 239 3.64 11.68 7.80
N GLY A 240 2.89 12.36 8.68
CA GLY A 240 1.61 12.99 8.32
C GLY A 240 0.39 12.08 8.38
N ALA A 241 0.53 10.78 8.69
CA ALA A 241 -0.61 9.88 8.77
C ALA A 241 -1.50 10.16 9.98
N ASP A 242 -2.81 10.10 9.78
CA ASP A 242 -3.80 10.18 10.86
C ASP A 242 -3.97 8.82 11.55
N ILE A 243 -4.02 8.83 12.88
CA ILE A 243 -4.24 7.67 13.73
C ILE A 243 -5.31 7.97 14.79
N VAL A 244 -5.99 6.94 15.26
CA VAL A 244 -6.95 7.02 16.37
C VAL A 244 -6.42 6.22 17.54
N VAL A 245 -6.18 6.89 18.67
CA VAL A 245 -5.56 6.29 19.87
C VAL A 245 -6.64 6.11 20.95
N PRO A 246 -7.18 4.89 21.13
CA PRO A 246 -8.10 4.59 22.22
C PRO A 246 -7.38 4.50 23.57
N PHE A 247 -8.10 4.82 24.64
CA PHE A 247 -7.63 4.68 26.02
C PHE A 247 -8.77 4.38 26.99
N THR A 248 -8.40 3.88 28.17
CA THR A 248 -9.23 3.84 29.38
C THR A 248 -8.48 4.52 30.53
N SER A 249 -9.20 4.99 31.56
CA SER A 249 -8.60 5.57 32.76
C SER A 249 -9.39 5.23 34.02
N THR A 250 -8.76 5.37 35.18
CA THR A 250 -9.42 5.23 36.49
C THR A 250 -9.16 6.46 37.35
N GLY A 251 -10.00 6.69 38.36
CA GLY A 251 -9.94 7.89 39.21
C GLY A 251 -10.65 9.10 38.62
N THR A 252 -10.56 10.23 39.31
CA THR A 252 -11.30 11.47 38.98
C THR A 252 -10.44 12.41 38.16
N PHE A 253 -11.00 12.90 37.05
CA PHE A 253 -10.44 13.94 36.20
C PHE A 253 -11.31 15.20 36.28
N ALA A 254 -10.68 16.38 36.36
CA ALA A 254 -11.40 17.64 36.49
C ALA A 254 -12.24 17.93 35.24
N SER A 255 -13.30 18.74 35.36
CA SER A 255 -14.18 19.08 34.22
C SER A 255 -13.46 19.82 33.08
N GLY A 256 -12.31 20.44 33.35
CA GLY A 256 -11.43 21.07 32.35
C GLY A 256 -10.33 20.14 31.79
N ASN A 257 -10.36 18.85 32.12
CA ASN A 257 -9.32 17.91 31.70
C ASN A 257 -9.26 17.74 30.17
N THR A 258 -8.04 17.64 29.66
CA THR A 258 -7.75 17.29 28.27
C THR A 258 -6.83 16.07 28.25
N TYR A 259 -7.24 15.03 27.53
CA TYR A 259 -6.36 13.92 27.17
C TYR A 259 -5.51 14.30 25.96
N LYS A 260 -4.22 14.00 25.99
CA LYS A 260 -3.28 14.24 24.89
C LYS A 260 -2.60 12.94 24.49
N VAL A 261 -2.41 12.74 23.19
CA VAL A 261 -1.55 11.66 22.69
C VAL A 261 -0.14 12.22 22.56
N GLU A 262 0.79 11.54 23.19
CA GLU A 262 2.23 11.76 23.08
C GLU A 262 2.85 10.67 22.21
N LEU A 263 3.67 11.07 21.26
CA LEU A 263 4.54 10.22 20.44
C LEU A 263 5.94 10.20 21.07
N SER A 264 6.51 9.01 21.23
CA SER A 264 7.89 8.84 21.67
C SER A 264 8.90 9.27 20.60
N ASP A 265 10.18 9.23 20.92
CA ASP A 265 11.23 9.22 19.88
C ASP A 265 11.29 7.89 19.12
N ALA A 266 12.16 7.82 18.12
CA ALA A 266 12.39 6.66 17.25
C ALA A 266 12.87 5.39 17.99
N ASN A 267 13.29 5.51 19.25
CA ASN A 267 13.75 4.40 20.09
C ASN A 267 12.72 4.04 21.19
N GLY A 268 11.53 4.65 21.17
CA GLY A 268 10.45 4.35 22.12
C GLY A 268 10.52 5.15 23.41
N SER A 269 11.40 6.16 23.51
CA SER A 269 11.57 6.96 24.71
C SER A 269 10.61 8.14 24.76
N PHE A 270 9.99 8.35 25.91
CA PHE A 270 9.14 9.51 26.22
C PHE A 270 9.87 10.58 27.03
N ALA A 271 11.19 10.71 26.87
CA ALA A 271 11.97 11.75 27.55
C ALA A 271 11.64 13.16 27.03
N ASN A 272 11.42 13.29 25.71
CA ASN A 272 11.01 14.54 25.05
C ASN A 272 9.88 14.22 24.04
N PRO A 273 8.69 13.83 24.52
CA PRO A 273 7.63 13.37 23.64
C PRO A 273 7.02 14.51 22.83
N THR A 274 6.49 14.19 21.65
CA THR A 274 5.76 15.14 20.82
C THR A 274 4.26 14.95 21.01
N ALA A 275 3.52 16.00 21.35
CA ALA A 275 2.06 15.93 21.40
C ALA A 275 1.48 15.90 19.97
N ILE A 276 0.67 14.90 19.65
CA ILE A 276 0.18 14.64 18.29
C ILE A 276 -1.35 14.63 18.16
N GLY A 277 -2.08 14.75 19.27
CA GLY A 277 -3.55 14.83 19.28
C GLY A 277 -4.10 15.18 20.66
N THR A 278 -5.33 15.69 20.72
CA THR A 278 -5.98 16.11 21.98
C THR A 278 -7.48 15.83 21.99
N LEU A 279 -8.03 15.56 23.18
CA LEU A 279 -9.46 15.37 23.44
C LEU A 279 -9.84 16.05 24.77
N ALA A 280 -10.70 17.07 24.73
CA ALA A 280 -11.30 17.63 25.94
C ALA A 280 -12.35 16.66 26.49
N SER A 281 -12.08 16.08 27.67
CA SER A 281 -12.96 15.10 28.32
C SER A 281 -12.49 14.82 29.74
N ASN A 282 -13.44 14.62 30.64
CA ASN A 282 -13.23 14.07 31.98
C ASN A 282 -13.76 12.63 32.12
N GLY A 283 -14.24 12.02 31.03
CA GLY A 283 -14.68 10.63 31.01
C GLY A 283 -13.52 9.64 31.14
N ASN A 284 -13.83 8.44 31.63
CA ASN A 284 -12.84 7.39 31.93
C ASN A 284 -12.50 6.49 30.73
N SER A 285 -12.90 6.86 29.52
CA SER A 285 -12.52 6.21 28.27
C SER A 285 -12.73 7.16 27.09
N GLY A 286 -12.09 6.86 25.95
CA GLY A 286 -12.31 7.63 24.73
C GLY A 286 -11.32 7.29 23.61
N ASN A 287 -11.49 8.00 22.49
CA ASN A 287 -10.64 7.93 21.32
C ASN A 287 -10.05 9.32 21.05
N VAL A 288 -8.72 9.42 21.01
CA VAL A 288 -8.05 10.68 20.64
C VAL A 288 -7.60 10.57 19.19
N ASN A 289 -8.12 11.46 18.34
CA ASN A 289 -7.63 11.60 16.97
C ASN A 289 -6.28 12.33 17.00
N ALA A 290 -5.28 11.78 16.30
CA ALA A 290 -3.92 12.28 16.29
C ALA A 290 -3.32 12.18 14.88
N THR A 291 -2.33 13.03 14.59
CA THR A 291 -1.62 13.04 13.31
C THR A 291 -0.13 12.90 13.56
N ILE A 292 0.50 11.90 12.95
CA ILE A 292 1.95 11.71 13.02
C ILE A 292 2.65 12.94 12.40
N PRO A 293 3.67 13.53 13.04
CA PRO A 293 4.33 14.70 12.50
C PRO A 293 4.91 14.44 11.09
N ALA A 294 4.66 15.36 10.16
CA ALA A 294 5.19 15.26 8.80
C ALA A 294 6.73 15.26 8.73
N GLY A 295 7.40 15.80 9.75
CA GLY A 295 8.86 15.80 9.92
C GLY A 295 9.39 14.71 10.86
N ALA A 296 8.57 13.71 11.22
CA ALA A 296 9.03 12.60 12.06
C ALA A 296 10.17 11.84 11.38
N ALA A 297 11.27 11.64 12.11
CA ALA A 297 12.43 10.92 11.59
C ALA A 297 12.12 9.44 11.37
N ASN A 298 12.85 8.80 10.45
CA ASN A 298 12.70 7.36 10.24
C ASN A 298 13.13 6.58 11.47
N GLY A 299 12.32 5.60 11.88
CA GLY A 299 12.61 4.77 13.03
C GLY A 299 11.60 3.65 13.21
N THR A 300 11.98 2.59 13.91
CA THR A 300 11.15 1.39 14.11
C THR A 300 10.66 1.20 15.54
N GLY A 301 11.10 2.06 16.48
CA GLY A 301 10.83 1.92 17.90
C GLY A 301 9.73 2.84 18.43
N TYR A 302 8.97 3.53 17.57
CA TYR A 302 7.98 4.50 18.04
C TYR A 302 6.87 3.85 18.87
N ARG A 303 6.40 4.59 19.87
CA ARG A 303 5.29 4.25 20.76
C ARG A 303 4.41 5.48 20.96
N VAL A 304 3.16 5.24 21.34
CA VAL A 304 2.25 6.30 21.79
C VAL A 304 1.80 6.05 23.22
N ARG A 305 1.53 7.13 23.95
CA ARG A 305 0.82 7.09 25.23
C ARG A 305 -0.20 8.20 25.31
N VAL A 306 -1.27 7.98 26.05
CA VAL A 306 -2.23 9.03 26.42
C VAL A 306 -1.87 9.59 27.78
N VAL A 307 -1.90 10.91 27.91
CA VAL A 307 -1.68 11.65 29.16
C VAL A 307 -2.86 12.59 29.44
N SER A 308 -3.05 13.02 30.67
CA SER A 308 -4.09 14.00 31.07
C SER A 308 -3.48 15.30 31.58
N THR A 309 -4.29 16.36 31.60
CA THR A 309 -3.87 17.68 32.14
C THR A 309 -4.32 17.92 33.58
N ASP A 310 -5.44 17.34 34.02
CA ASP A 310 -5.94 17.54 35.39
C ASP A 310 -6.75 16.33 35.90
N PRO A 311 -6.17 15.53 36.83
CA PRO A 311 -4.80 15.64 37.31
C PRO A 311 -3.81 15.31 36.17
N VAL A 312 -2.56 15.74 36.31
CA VAL A 312 -1.51 15.36 35.36
C VAL A 312 -1.13 13.90 35.59
N VAL A 313 -1.51 13.04 34.64
CA VAL A 313 -1.24 11.61 34.67
C VAL A 313 -0.56 11.20 33.37
N ASN A 314 0.57 10.51 33.49
CA ASN A 314 1.18 9.84 32.35
C ASN A 314 0.60 8.43 32.26
N GLY A 315 -0.08 8.12 31.16
CA GLY A 315 -0.59 6.79 30.92
C GLY A 315 0.49 5.78 30.53
N SER A 316 0.11 4.50 30.53
CA SER A 316 0.95 3.44 30.00
C SER A 316 1.22 3.66 28.50
N PRO A 317 2.42 3.33 27.98
CA PRO A 317 2.62 3.18 26.55
C PRO A 317 1.70 2.09 25.97
N ASN A 318 1.51 2.12 24.65
CA ASN A 318 0.72 1.14 23.90
C ASN A 318 1.32 -0.29 23.85
N GLY A 319 2.49 -0.52 24.45
CA GLY A 319 3.09 -1.85 24.65
C GLY A 319 3.91 -2.39 23.48
N THR A 320 3.58 -2.07 22.23
CA THR A 320 4.30 -2.54 21.03
C THR A 320 4.90 -1.39 20.22
N ASP A 321 6.08 -1.62 19.68
CA ASP A 321 6.75 -0.65 18.80
C ASP A 321 6.08 -0.61 17.42
N PHE A 322 6.14 0.53 16.75
CA PHE A 322 5.80 0.67 15.33
C PHE A 322 6.83 1.52 14.59
N ALA A 323 6.87 1.37 13.27
CA ALA A 323 7.75 2.15 12.42
C ALA A 323 7.09 3.45 11.93
N ILE A 324 7.90 4.50 11.79
CA ILE A 324 7.58 5.66 10.97
C ILE A 324 8.62 5.71 9.85
N ALA A 325 8.16 5.70 8.60
CA ALA A 325 9.01 5.71 7.42
C ALA A 325 8.32 6.48 6.27
N PRO A 326 9.08 7.12 5.36
CA PRO A 326 8.51 7.89 4.28
C PRO A 326 7.94 6.95 3.20
N GLY A 327 7.29 7.52 2.20
CA GLY A 327 6.90 6.78 1.01
C GLY A 327 8.08 6.07 0.36
N GLN A 328 7.84 4.88 -0.20
CA GLN A 328 8.89 4.05 -0.79
C GLN A 328 9.00 4.29 -2.30
N GLU A 329 10.22 4.34 -2.82
CA GLU A 329 10.43 4.27 -4.28
C GLU A 329 10.29 2.81 -4.73
N ILE A 330 9.45 2.59 -5.74
CA ILE A 330 9.24 1.25 -6.31
C ILE A 330 10.30 1.01 -7.40
N VAL A 331 11.17 0.03 -7.17
CA VAL A 331 12.11 -0.45 -8.19
C VAL A 331 11.38 -1.38 -9.15
N VAL A 332 11.24 -0.95 -10.40
CA VAL A 332 10.66 -1.74 -11.49
C VAL A 332 11.78 -2.47 -12.22
N THR A 333 11.58 -3.76 -12.47
CA THR A 333 12.47 -4.59 -13.29
C THR A 333 11.81 -4.96 -14.60
N SER A 334 12.58 -5.00 -15.69
CA SER A 334 12.13 -5.50 -16.98
C SER A 334 12.55 -6.96 -17.19
N ASP A 335 11.76 -7.69 -17.97
CA ASP A 335 12.14 -8.97 -18.57
C ASP A 335 11.90 -8.88 -20.10
N PRO A 336 12.96 -8.96 -20.94
CA PRO A 336 14.36 -9.19 -20.57
C PRO A 336 15.01 -8.07 -19.74
N ALA A 337 15.98 -8.44 -18.90
CA ALA A 337 16.61 -7.52 -17.95
C ALA A 337 17.35 -6.36 -18.64
N GLY A 338 17.02 -5.13 -18.25
CA GLY A 338 17.63 -3.90 -18.78
C GLY A 338 17.12 -3.47 -20.15
N VAL A 339 16.15 -4.18 -20.73
CA VAL A 339 15.56 -3.84 -22.04
C VAL A 339 14.41 -2.86 -21.88
N ASN A 340 14.46 -1.76 -22.63
CA ASN A 340 13.43 -0.72 -22.70
C ASN A 340 12.94 -0.44 -24.14
N ASN A 341 13.29 -1.30 -25.10
CA ASN A 341 12.78 -1.26 -26.47
C ASN A 341 12.03 -2.56 -26.81
N LEU A 342 10.83 -2.43 -27.39
CA LEU A 342 9.96 -3.53 -27.76
C LEU A 342 10.48 -4.41 -28.89
N CYS A 343 11.20 -3.87 -29.87
CA CYS A 343 11.71 -4.63 -31.01
C CYS A 343 10.64 -5.48 -31.74
N GLY A 344 9.43 -4.94 -31.88
CA GLY A 344 8.26 -5.64 -32.44
C GLY A 344 7.65 -6.72 -31.53
N GLY A 345 8.20 -6.94 -30.33
CA GLY A 345 7.74 -7.91 -29.34
C GLY A 345 7.06 -7.25 -28.13
N SER A 346 7.34 -7.80 -26.94
CA SER A 346 6.78 -7.34 -25.68
C SER A 346 7.81 -7.39 -24.55
N ILE A 347 7.72 -6.45 -23.61
CA ILE A 347 8.53 -6.46 -22.37
C ILE A 347 7.59 -6.75 -21.21
N THR A 348 8.06 -7.51 -20.21
CA THR A 348 7.33 -7.62 -18.94
C THR A 348 7.95 -6.67 -17.91
N LEU A 349 7.16 -5.74 -17.37
CA LEU A 349 7.56 -4.93 -16.23
C LEU A 349 7.04 -5.56 -14.95
N SER A 350 7.88 -5.68 -13.93
CA SER A 350 7.54 -6.34 -12.66
C SER A 350 8.00 -5.54 -11.44
N ILE A 351 7.29 -5.71 -10.34
CA ILE A 351 7.63 -5.18 -9.01
C ILE A 351 7.61 -6.28 -7.94
N PRO A 352 8.29 -6.08 -6.79
CA PRO A 352 8.22 -7.02 -5.66
C PRO A 352 6.79 -7.30 -5.19
N ASN A 353 6.56 -8.50 -4.67
CA ASN A 353 5.24 -8.94 -4.17
C ASN A 353 4.85 -8.39 -2.78
N THR A 354 5.60 -7.40 -2.28
CA THR A 354 5.40 -6.78 -0.97
C THR A 354 4.43 -5.60 -0.99
N TYR A 355 4.02 -5.14 -2.18
CA TYR A 355 3.14 -3.99 -2.36
C TYR A 355 1.67 -4.40 -2.46
N THR A 356 0.78 -3.51 -2.02
CA THR A 356 -0.68 -3.67 -2.12
C THR A 356 -1.30 -2.45 -2.82
N GLY A 357 -2.55 -2.51 -3.28
CA GLY A 357 -3.20 -1.37 -3.95
C GLY A 357 -2.48 -0.91 -5.23
N ILE A 358 -1.91 -1.85 -5.98
CA ILE A 358 -1.09 -1.58 -7.17
C ILE A 358 -1.96 -0.99 -8.27
N ASN A 359 -1.42 0.04 -8.91
CA ASN A 359 -2.05 0.73 -10.02
C ASN A 359 -0.98 1.20 -11.01
N TRP A 360 -0.91 0.51 -12.16
CA TRP A 360 -0.02 0.86 -13.27
C TRP A 360 -0.61 1.98 -14.13
N SER A 361 0.27 2.84 -14.63
CA SER A 361 -0.04 3.85 -15.62
C SER A 361 0.86 3.64 -16.85
N PRO A 362 0.34 3.73 -18.08
CA PRO A 362 -1.08 3.81 -18.43
C PRO A 362 -1.79 2.44 -18.29
N GLY A 363 -3.12 2.47 -18.08
CA GLY A 363 -3.98 1.28 -18.21
C GLY A 363 -4.64 0.79 -16.92
N GLY A 364 -4.17 1.22 -15.76
CA GLY A 364 -4.82 0.94 -14.47
C GLY A 364 -4.74 -0.51 -14.02
N GLN A 365 -3.79 -1.29 -14.54
CA GLN A 365 -3.61 -2.69 -14.17
C GLN A 365 -3.18 -2.79 -12.70
N THR A 366 -3.60 -3.87 -12.03
CA THR A 366 -3.40 -4.04 -10.58
C THR A 366 -2.54 -5.25 -10.21
N SER A 367 -1.89 -5.88 -11.20
CA SER A 367 -1.00 -7.02 -11.02
C SER A 367 0.42 -6.56 -10.66
N ASN A 368 1.20 -7.39 -9.98
CA ASN A 368 2.63 -7.12 -9.70
C ASN A 368 3.48 -7.09 -10.97
N SER A 369 2.94 -7.54 -12.11
CA SER A 369 3.58 -7.44 -13.41
C SER A 369 2.57 -7.10 -14.51
N ILE A 370 3.08 -6.42 -15.54
CA ILE A 370 2.35 -6.10 -16.77
C ILE A 370 3.20 -6.46 -17.98
N VAL A 371 2.53 -6.91 -19.04
CA VAL A 371 3.15 -7.09 -20.36
C VAL A 371 2.88 -5.83 -21.17
N VAL A 372 3.93 -5.18 -21.64
CA VAL A 372 3.87 -3.96 -22.46
C VAL A 372 4.18 -4.30 -23.91
N THR A 373 3.33 -3.83 -24.83
CA THR A 373 3.43 -4.07 -26.28
C THR A 373 3.39 -2.77 -27.09
N ALA A 374 3.31 -1.62 -26.42
CA ALA A 374 3.26 -0.31 -27.04
C ALA A 374 4.32 0.61 -26.43
N ALA A 375 4.92 1.47 -27.25
CA ALA A 375 5.84 2.48 -26.77
C ALA A 375 5.09 3.52 -25.93
N GLY A 376 5.77 4.08 -24.93
CA GLY A 376 5.20 5.07 -24.01
C GLY A 376 5.89 5.08 -22.65
N ASP A 377 5.44 6.00 -21.82
CA ASP A 377 5.93 6.15 -20.45
C ASP A 377 5.08 5.36 -19.47
N TYR A 378 5.71 4.42 -18.77
CA TYR A 378 5.08 3.58 -17.76
C TYR A 378 5.50 3.99 -16.35
N SER A 379 4.59 3.86 -15.39
CA SER A 379 4.90 4.00 -13.97
C SER A 379 3.92 3.19 -13.14
N VAL A 380 4.26 2.95 -11.89
CA VAL A 380 3.38 2.24 -10.96
C VAL A 380 3.30 2.99 -9.64
N SER A 381 2.08 3.08 -9.13
CA SER A 381 1.79 3.53 -7.77
C SER A 381 1.23 2.36 -6.97
N ALA A 382 1.59 2.27 -5.69
CA ALA A 382 1.11 1.23 -4.79
C ALA A 382 1.19 1.70 -3.34
N ASN A 383 0.79 0.84 -2.41
CA ASN A 383 0.98 0.99 -0.98
C ASN A 383 2.08 0.02 -0.52
N GLY A 384 3.16 0.58 0.02
CA GLY A 384 4.24 -0.17 0.66
C GLY A 384 3.86 -0.65 2.06
N THR A 385 4.88 -1.03 2.84
CA THR A 385 4.70 -1.51 4.22
C THR A 385 3.98 -0.46 5.08
N GLY A 386 2.92 -0.87 5.79
CA GLY A 386 2.15 0.04 6.64
C GLY A 386 1.16 0.96 5.91
N GLY A 387 0.91 0.70 4.62
CA GLY A 387 -0.03 1.50 3.84
C GLY A 387 0.56 2.80 3.29
N CYS A 388 1.89 2.98 3.37
CA CYS A 388 2.51 4.20 2.86
C CYS A 388 2.51 4.25 1.33
N PRO A 389 2.24 5.43 0.74
CA PRO A 389 2.25 5.58 -0.70
C PRO A 389 3.66 5.27 -1.22
N ALA A 390 3.69 4.50 -2.30
CA ALA A 390 4.91 4.12 -3.00
C ALA A 390 4.72 4.39 -4.50
N GLN A 391 5.77 4.86 -5.15
CA GLN A 391 5.72 5.19 -6.58
C GLN A 391 7.06 4.87 -7.25
N SER A 392 7.01 4.37 -8.49
CA SER A 392 8.20 4.19 -9.31
C SER A 392 8.61 5.50 -9.99
N ALA A 393 9.89 5.59 -10.38
CA ALA A 393 10.28 6.47 -11.47
C ALA A 393 9.52 6.12 -12.77
N VAL A 394 9.52 7.04 -13.73
CA VAL A 394 8.96 6.80 -15.07
C VAL A 394 9.91 5.89 -15.86
N ILE A 395 9.34 4.84 -16.46
CA ILE A 395 10.02 3.92 -17.37
C ILE A 395 9.58 4.23 -18.80
N SER A 396 10.47 4.83 -19.60
CA SER A 396 10.19 5.10 -21.00
C SER A 396 10.49 3.89 -21.87
N ILE A 397 9.46 3.39 -22.56
CA ILE A 397 9.52 2.26 -23.50
C ILE A 397 9.49 2.81 -24.93
N SER A 398 10.48 2.45 -25.74
CA SER A 398 10.54 2.81 -27.16
C SER A 398 10.09 1.66 -28.08
N ALA A 399 9.74 2.02 -29.31
CA ALA A 399 9.59 1.08 -30.40
C ALA A 399 10.77 1.26 -31.37
N ALA A 400 11.42 0.16 -31.73
CA ALA A 400 12.22 0.07 -32.94
C ALA A 400 11.95 -1.26 -33.64
N ASP A 401 12.39 -1.34 -34.89
CA ASP A 401 12.28 -2.52 -35.72
C ASP A 401 13.61 -3.28 -35.76
N ALA A 402 13.53 -4.59 -36.01
CA ALA A 402 14.72 -5.41 -36.25
C ALA A 402 15.45 -4.92 -37.53
N PRO A 403 16.80 -5.06 -37.60
CA PRO A 403 17.55 -4.65 -38.77
C PRO A 403 17.26 -5.60 -39.93
N THR A 404 17.21 -5.09 -41.16
CA THR A 404 17.12 -5.91 -42.37
C THR A 404 18.37 -5.69 -43.22
N ALA A 405 19.17 -6.74 -43.39
CA ALA A 405 20.45 -6.71 -44.09
C ALA A 405 20.23 -6.71 -45.62
N ASN A 406 20.74 -5.70 -46.32
CA ASN A 406 20.67 -5.65 -47.78
C ASN A 406 21.78 -4.76 -48.35
N PHE A 407 22.25 -5.08 -49.55
CA PHE A 407 23.20 -4.23 -50.25
C PHE A 407 23.16 -4.42 -51.76
N THR A 408 23.75 -3.45 -52.45
CA THR A 408 24.03 -3.50 -53.89
C THR A 408 25.52 -3.24 -54.14
N TYR A 409 26.00 -3.54 -55.35
CA TYR A 409 27.39 -3.32 -55.70
C TYR A 409 27.55 -2.86 -57.15
N THR A 410 28.62 -2.13 -57.43
CA THR A 410 29.05 -1.70 -58.77
C THR A 410 30.53 -1.94 -58.94
N GLN A 411 30.96 -2.23 -60.18
CA GLN A 411 32.36 -2.44 -60.50
C GLN A 411 32.89 -1.29 -61.36
N PRO A 412 33.49 -0.24 -60.79
CA PRO A 412 33.95 0.93 -61.56
C PRO A 412 35.19 0.64 -62.41
N SER A 413 36.12 -0.23 -61.97
CA SER A 413 37.35 -0.49 -62.71
C SER A 413 38.08 -1.75 -62.22
N GLY A 414 38.87 -2.38 -63.10
CA GLY A 414 39.75 -3.49 -62.73
C GLY A 414 39.02 -4.58 -61.95
N TYR A 415 39.47 -4.82 -60.72
CA TYR A 415 38.83 -5.71 -59.75
C TYR A 415 38.25 -4.98 -58.53
N LEU A 416 38.16 -3.64 -58.59
CA LEU A 416 37.60 -2.81 -57.52
C LEU A 416 36.08 -2.89 -57.57
N ILE A 417 35.46 -3.28 -56.46
CA ILE A 417 34.01 -3.26 -56.26
C ILE A 417 33.67 -2.20 -55.22
N GLU A 418 32.65 -1.40 -55.52
CA GLU A 418 32.04 -0.43 -54.61
C GLU A 418 30.73 -1.01 -54.10
N PHE A 419 30.57 -1.08 -52.78
CA PHE A 419 29.37 -1.59 -52.13
C PHE A 419 28.54 -0.45 -51.59
N THR A 420 27.23 -0.49 -51.88
CA THR A 420 26.24 0.43 -51.31
C THR A 420 25.36 -0.36 -50.35
N ASN A 421 25.44 -0.02 -49.06
CA ASN A 421 24.55 -0.54 -48.04
C ASN A 421 23.14 0.01 -48.25
N THR A 422 22.17 -0.88 -48.38
CA THR A 422 20.74 -0.55 -48.51
C THR A 422 19.92 -1.18 -47.38
N SER A 423 20.58 -1.47 -46.25
CA SER A 423 19.92 -2.00 -45.06
C SER A 423 18.97 -1.02 -44.41
N GLU A 424 17.93 -1.57 -43.80
CA GLU A 424 16.97 -0.85 -42.99
C GLU A 424 17.22 -1.09 -41.50
N ASN A 425 16.97 -0.08 -40.67
CA ASN A 425 17.06 -0.12 -39.21
C ASN A 425 18.44 -0.55 -38.64
N GLY A 426 19.51 -0.49 -39.42
CA GLY A 426 20.87 -0.84 -38.99
C GLY A 426 21.60 0.29 -38.27
N VAL A 427 22.36 -0.06 -37.22
CA VAL A 427 23.22 0.91 -36.49
C VAL A 427 24.70 0.63 -36.77
N THR A 428 25.11 -0.64 -36.75
CA THR A 428 26.49 -1.06 -37.05
C THR A 428 26.54 -2.08 -38.16
N TYR A 429 27.63 -2.06 -38.94
CA TYR A 429 27.82 -2.86 -40.13
C TYR A 429 29.13 -3.62 -40.03
N LEU A 430 29.13 -4.88 -40.46
CA LEU A 430 30.34 -5.70 -40.62
C LEU A 430 30.27 -6.43 -41.95
N TRP A 431 31.15 -6.02 -42.85
CA TRP A 431 31.35 -6.66 -44.15
C TRP A 431 32.42 -7.73 -44.05
N ASN A 432 32.20 -8.87 -44.70
CA ASN A 432 33.15 -9.94 -44.83
C ASN A 432 33.28 -10.32 -46.31
N PHE A 433 34.48 -10.09 -46.86
CA PHE A 433 34.84 -10.39 -48.25
C PHE A 433 35.59 -11.74 -48.39
N GLY A 434 35.53 -12.60 -47.37
CA GLY A 434 36.26 -13.87 -47.26
C GLY A 434 37.68 -13.69 -46.74
N ALA A 435 38.47 -12.80 -47.33
CA ALA A 435 39.87 -12.56 -46.95
C ALA A 435 40.06 -11.38 -45.97
N ALA A 436 39.09 -10.47 -45.91
CA ALA A 436 39.15 -9.26 -45.09
C ALA A 436 37.76 -8.87 -44.57
N THR A 437 37.75 -8.04 -43.52
CA THR A 437 36.51 -7.46 -42.96
C THR A 437 36.63 -5.95 -42.81
N THR A 438 35.49 -5.25 -42.81
CA THR A 438 35.43 -3.80 -42.57
C THR A 438 34.10 -3.39 -41.97
N THR A 439 34.07 -2.27 -41.25
CA THR A 439 32.88 -1.70 -40.62
C THR A 439 32.38 -0.42 -41.28
N SER A 440 32.95 -0.04 -42.43
CA SER A 440 32.46 1.10 -43.21
C SER A 440 31.02 0.86 -43.68
N VAL A 441 30.21 1.93 -43.70
CA VAL A 441 28.82 1.87 -44.18
C VAL A 441 28.78 1.47 -45.67
N ASN A 442 29.59 2.13 -46.51
CA ASN A 442 29.71 1.86 -47.94
C ASN A 442 31.18 1.59 -48.28
N PRO A 443 31.67 0.34 -48.13
CA PRO A 443 33.08 0.03 -48.38
C PRO A 443 33.38 -0.16 -49.87
N THR A 444 34.66 -0.10 -50.18
CA THR A 444 35.21 -0.57 -51.46
C THR A 444 36.17 -1.72 -51.21
N PHE A 445 36.21 -2.72 -52.09
CA PHE A 445 37.13 -3.86 -51.96
C PHE A 445 37.65 -4.30 -53.33
N THR A 446 38.96 -4.58 -53.43
CA THR A 446 39.60 -5.06 -54.66
C THR A 446 39.84 -6.56 -54.57
N PHE A 447 39.19 -7.32 -55.45
CA PHE A 447 39.37 -8.77 -55.53
C PHE A 447 40.61 -9.16 -56.33
N PRO A 448 41.20 -10.35 -56.09
CA PRO A 448 42.47 -10.70 -56.70
C PRO A 448 42.36 -11.16 -58.17
N PHE A 449 41.28 -11.84 -58.54
CA PHE A 449 41.08 -12.44 -59.86
C PHE A 449 39.59 -12.48 -60.25
N ASP A 450 39.29 -12.84 -61.50
CA ASP A 450 37.94 -13.14 -61.96
C ASP A 450 37.30 -14.26 -61.11
N GLY A 451 36.03 -14.10 -60.75
CA GLY A 451 35.29 -15.12 -60.00
C GLY A 451 34.03 -14.60 -59.34
N GLU A 452 33.23 -15.52 -58.82
CA GLU A 452 32.07 -15.20 -57.97
C GLU A 452 32.49 -15.30 -56.50
N TYR A 453 32.41 -14.19 -55.77
CA TYR A 453 32.82 -14.12 -54.37
C TYR A 453 31.60 -13.96 -53.45
N PRO A 454 31.42 -14.82 -52.43
CA PRO A 454 30.37 -14.63 -51.44
C PRO A 454 30.74 -13.47 -50.51
N VAL A 455 30.02 -12.36 -50.62
CA VAL A 455 30.18 -11.21 -49.73
C VAL A 455 29.05 -11.21 -48.72
N LYS A 456 29.41 -11.23 -47.43
CA LYS A 456 28.46 -11.20 -46.32
C LYS A 456 28.45 -9.82 -45.66
N LEU A 457 27.26 -9.23 -45.54
CA LEU A 457 27.01 -8.07 -44.69
C LEU A 457 26.26 -8.52 -43.45
N VAL A 458 26.75 -8.16 -42.27
CA VAL A 458 26.07 -8.31 -40.98
C VAL A 458 25.67 -6.92 -40.50
N VAL A 459 24.39 -6.75 -40.17
CA VAL A 459 23.82 -5.48 -39.70
C VAL A 459 23.22 -5.68 -38.33
N THR A 460 23.62 -4.84 -37.38
CA THR A 460 23.21 -4.95 -35.97
C THR A 460 22.59 -3.64 -35.50
N ASN A 461 21.54 -3.76 -34.70
CA ASN A 461 20.96 -2.67 -33.91
C ASN A 461 20.61 -3.19 -32.50
N GLU A 462 19.94 -2.37 -31.68
CA GLU A 462 19.53 -2.76 -30.32
C GLU A 462 18.50 -3.91 -30.29
N CYS A 463 17.80 -4.16 -31.40
CA CYS A 463 16.82 -5.22 -31.56
C CYS A 463 17.38 -6.54 -32.07
N GLY A 464 18.67 -6.59 -32.41
CA GLY A 464 19.35 -7.81 -32.81
C GLY A 464 20.23 -7.63 -34.02
N THR A 465 20.38 -8.70 -34.79
CA THR A 465 21.29 -8.74 -35.93
C THR A 465 20.65 -9.51 -37.06
N ASP A 466 20.80 -8.99 -38.28
CA ASP A 466 20.46 -9.68 -39.52
C ASP A 466 21.69 -9.74 -40.43
N SER A 467 21.72 -10.69 -41.36
CA SER A 467 22.82 -10.79 -42.30
C SER A 467 22.38 -11.32 -43.65
N ILE A 468 22.98 -10.78 -44.70
CA ILE A 468 22.76 -11.19 -46.08
C ILE A 468 24.09 -11.58 -46.72
N THR A 469 24.05 -12.59 -47.59
CA THR A 469 25.20 -12.98 -48.42
C THR A 469 24.77 -12.92 -49.88
N ILE A 470 25.49 -12.13 -50.68
CA ILE A 470 25.27 -12.01 -52.13
C ILE A 470 26.54 -12.48 -52.85
N LEU A 471 26.39 -13.27 -53.91
CA LEU A 471 27.48 -13.62 -54.81
C LEU A 471 27.79 -12.43 -55.71
N VAL A 472 28.99 -11.87 -55.56
CA VAL A 472 29.50 -10.76 -56.35
C VAL A 472 30.29 -11.34 -57.52
N ASP A 473 29.79 -11.17 -58.74
CA ASP A 473 30.56 -11.54 -59.93
C ASP A 473 31.60 -10.45 -60.22
N VAL A 474 32.87 -10.85 -60.21
CA VAL A 474 34.00 -9.97 -60.50
C VAL A 474 34.63 -10.43 -61.80
N LYS A 475 34.73 -9.52 -62.75
CA LYS A 475 35.44 -9.71 -64.02
C LYS A 475 36.46 -8.61 -64.19
N LYS A 476 37.67 -8.91 -64.67
CA LYS A 476 38.68 -7.88 -64.91
C LYS A 476 38.16 -6.87 -65.93
N LEU A 477 37.75 -5.69 -65.45
CA LEU A 477 37.47 -4.56 -66.31
C LEU A 477 38.80 -3.93 -66.71
N VAL A 478 39.36 -4.39 -67.84
CA VAL A 478 40.42 -3.66 -68.51
C VAL A 478 39.79 -2.39 -69.08
N GLY A 479 40.14 -1.25 -68.49
CA GLY A 479 39.80 0.05 -69.05
C GLY A 479 40.49 0.21 -70.41
N ILE A 480 39.83 -0.27 -71.45
CA ILE A 480 40.06 0.12 -72.85
C ILE A 480 38.68 0.10 -73.49
N ASN A 481 38.03 1.26 -73.56
CA ASN A 481 37.13 1.48 -74.67
C ASN A 481 38.05 1.79 -75.85
N ASP A 482 38.18 0.81 -76.75
CA ASP A 482 38.73 1.06 -78.07
C ASP A 482 37.74 2.02 -78.75
N LEU A 483 38.17 3.22 -79.13
CA LEU A 483 37.33 4.26 -79.75
C LEU A 483 36.79 3.83 -81.15
N GLN A 484 36.98 2.55 -81.52
CA GLN A 484 36.72 1.96 -82.82
C GLN A 484 35.26 1.56 -83.08
N ALA A 485 34.37 1.65 -82.09
CA ALA A 485 32.96 1.35 -82.34
C ALA A 485 32.27 2.45 -83.19
N ASN A 486 32.74 3.71 -83.13
CA ASN A 486 32.07 4.84 -83.81
C ASN A 486 32.99 5.81 -84.57
N ALA A 487 34.32 5.76 -84.40
CA ALA A 487 35.23 6.73 -85.00
C ALA A 487 36.30 6.14 -85.93
N ASN A 488 36.54 6.79 -87.06
CA ASN A 488 37.59 6.44 -88.01
C ASN A 488 38.64 7.56 -88.07
N LEU A 489 39.92 7.21 -87.88
CA LEU A 489 41.06 8.11 -88.01
C LEU A 489 41.88 7.72 -89.25
N LEU A 490 41.92 8.62 -90.22
CA LEU A 490 42.79 8.54 -91.40
C LEU A 490 43.94 9.54 -91.23
N ILE A 491 45.17 9.08 -91.47
CA ILE A 491 46.35 9.93 -91.45
C ILE A 491 47.02 9.95 -92.82
N HIS A 492 47.37 11.14 -93.32
CA HIS A 492 47.99 11.29 -94.63
C HIS A 492 48.82 12.58 -94.77
N PRO A 493 49.85 12.58 -95.64
CA PRO A 493 50.43 11.41 -96.30
C PRO A 493 51.26 10.57 -95.31
N VAL A 494 51.33 9.26 -95.54
CA VAL A 494 52.27 8.35 -94.87
C VAL A 494 53.03 7.57 -95.94
N PRO A 495 54.35 7.75 -96.12
CA PRO A 495 55.26 8.62 -95.37
C PRO A 495 55.01 10.13 -95.52
N THR A 496 55.46 10.93 -94.56
CA THR A 496 55.38 12.42 -94.57
C THR A 496 56.77 13.07 -94.51
N GLN A 497 56.89 14.33 -94.94
CA GLN A 497 58.08 15.17 -94.71
C GLN A 497 57.79 16.20 -93.61
N ASP A 498 57.04 17.26 -93.92
CA ASP A 498 56.87 18.39 -93.00
C ASP A 498 55.52 18.45 -92.28
N VAL A 499 54.49 17.73 -92.76
CA VAL A 499 53.11 17.84 -92.24
C VAL A 499 52.37 16.50 -92.20
N LEU A 500 51.67 16.22 -91.12
CA LEU A 500 50.74 15.09 -91.03
C LEU A 500 49.31 15.61 -90.89
N ASN A 501 48.44 15.25 -91.83
CA ASN A 501 47.01 15.55 -91.75
C ASN A 501 46.28 14.39 -91.09
N LEU A 502 45.35 14.73 -90.20
CA LEU A 502 44.49 13.84 -89.45
C LEU A 502 43.05 14.16 -89.88
N ASP A 503 42.40 13.20 -90.50
CA ASP A 503 40.98 13.24 -90.80
C ASP A 503 40.26 12.28 -89.85
N PHE A 504 39.47 12.85 -88.94
CA PHE A 504 38.69 12.11 -87.95
C PHE A 504 37.20 12.21 -88.32
N THR A 505 36.52 11.06 -88.42
CA THR A 505 35.08 10.99 -88.66
C THR A 505 34.40 10.13 -87.60
N GLY A 506 33.20 10.54 -87.16
CA GLY A 506 32.38 9.76 -86.23
C GLY A 506 32.70 9.92 -84.73
N ALA A 507 33.46 10.96 -84.33
CA ALA A 507 33.71 11.26 -82.92
C ALA A 507 32.49 11.86 -82.19
N THR A 508 32.40 11.60 -80.88
CA THR A 508 31.59 12.38 -79.93
C THR A 508 32.28 13.71 -79.59
N ASN A 509 31.49 14.72 -79.20
CA ASN A 509 32.01 16.03 -78.80
C ASN A 509 32.71 15.95 -77.44
N GLU A 510 34.03 15.74 -77.45
CA GLU A 510 34.82 15.52 -76.23
C GLU A 510 36.19 16.22 -76.31
N ASN A 511 36.71 16.64 -75.15
CA ASN A 511 38.09 17.07 -75.03
C ASN A 511 39.04 15.89 -75.29
N ALA A 512 40.06 16.09 -76.13
CA ALA A 512 41.08 15.09 -76.38
C ALA A 512 42.49 15.69 -76.39
N THR A 513 43.47 14.81 -76.18
CA THR A 513 44.90 15.13 -76.30
C THR A 513 45.51 14.30 -77.42
N ILE A 514 46.15 14.99 -78.36
CA ILE A 514 46.92 14.39 -79.45
C ILE A 514 48.39 14.38 -79.03
N ASN A 515 49.02 13.21 -79.05
CA ASN A 515 50.43 13.01 -78.74
C ASN A 515 51.15 12.33 -79.91
N ILE A 516 52.36 12.78 -80.22
CA ILE A 516 53.30 12.05 -81.09
C ILE A 516 54.43 11.54 -80.22
N LEU A 517 54.70 10.24 -80.30
CA LEU A 517 55.74 9.55 -79.56
C LEU A 517 56.85 9.11 -80.52
N ASN A 518 58.10 9.31 -80.12
CA ASN A 518 59.27 8.75 -80.80
C ASN A 518 59.41 7.23 -80.50
N PRO A 519 60.36 6.51 -81.13
CA PRO A 519 60.53 5.06 -80.91
C PRO A 519 60.88 4.65 -79.47
N THR A 520 61.38 5.57 -78.65
CA THR A 520 61.67 5.32 -77.24
C THR A 520 60.48 5.61 -76.32
N GLY A 521 59.32 5.99 -76.88
CA GLY A 521 58.10 6.29 -76.14
C GLY A 521 58.05 7.70 -75.55
N GLN A 522 58.99 8.59 -75.88
CA GLN A 522 58.96 9.98 -75.43
C GLN A 522 57.99 10.79 -76.29
N ILE A 523 57.17 11.62 -75.65
CA ILE A 523 56.27 12.55 -76.33
C ILE A 523 57.10 13.68 -76.95
N VAL A 524 57.07 13.80 -78.28
CA VAL A 524 57.78 14.82 -79.06
C VAL A 524 56.85 15.92 -79.58
N HIS A 525 55.54 15.71 -79.52
CA HIS A 525 54.50 16.71 -79.79
C HIS A 525 53.27 16.39 -78.93
N SER A 526 52.64 17.42 -78.37
CA SER A 526 51.40 17.29 -77.61
C SER A 526 50.52 18.52 -77.83
N GLU A 527 49.26 18.32 -78.17
CA GLU A 527 48.26 19.38 -78.24
C GLU A 527 46.89 18.90 -77.77
N ASN A 528 46.12 19.80 -77.15
CA ASN A 528 44.74 19.54 -76.80
C ASN A 528 43.82 19.96 -77.96
N CYS A 529 42.79 19.18 -78.23
CA CYS A 529 41.78 19.47 -79.24
C CYS A 529 40.37 19.09 -78.74
N GLN A 530 39.37 19.56 -79.47
CA GLN A 530 38.01 19.02 -79.36
C GLN A 530 37.80 18.02 -80.48
N LEU A 531 37.48 16.77 -80.13
CA LEU A 531 36.93 15.83 -81.09
C LEU A 531 35.50 16.27 -81.42
N THR A 532 35.14 16.21 -82.70
CA THR A 532 33.80 16.49 -83.21
C THR A 532 33.47 15.46 -84.28
N ALA A 533 32.21 15.40 -84.72
CA ALA A 533 31.76 14.42 -85.73
C ALA A 533 32.60 14.43 -87.02
N SER A 534 33.24 15.56 -87.37
CA SER A 534 34.24 15.66 -88.43
C SER A 534 35.32 16.66 -88.04
N LEU A 535 36.50 16.16 -87.65
CA LEU A 535 37.68 16.97 -87.35
C LEU A 535 38.74 16.77 -88.43
N LYS A 536 39.23 17.87 -88.99
CA LYS A 536 40.44 17.89 -89.82
C LYS A 536 41.51 18.70 -89.13
N ARG A 537 42.69 18.11 -88.95
CA ARG A 537 43.80 18.76 -88.26
C ARG A 537 45.11 18.51 -89.01
N THR A 538 45.96 19.53 -89.07
CA THR A 538 47.30 19.42 -89.66
C THR A 538 48.33 19.65 -88.56
N ILE A 539 49.22 18.68 -88.36
CA ILE A 539 50.33 18.78 -87.42
C ILE A 539 51.61 19.08 -88.19
N GLN A 540 52.31 20.13 -87.77
CA GLN A 540 53.62 20.50 -88.31
C GLN A 540 54.70 19.64 -87.67
N LEU A 541 55.48 18.95 -88.50
CA LEU A 541 56.51 17.99 -88.09
C LEU A 541 57.93 18.47 -88.42
N GLY A 542 58.12 19.64 -89.03
CA GLY A 542 59.42 20.14 -89.52
C GLY A 542 60.56 20.03 -88.51
N ASN A 543 60.28 20.18 -87.22
CA ASN A 543 61.26 20.13 -86.14
C ASN A 543 61.65 18.71 -85.66
N LEU A 544 61.00 17.65 -86.15
CA LEU A 544 61.28 16.26 -85.76
C LEU A 544 62.39 15.65 -86.63
N ALA A 545 63.18 14.71 -86.10
CA ALA A 545 64.14 13.97 -86.92
C ALA A 545 63.43 12.97 -87.85
N GLN A 546 64.07 12.57 -88.95
CA GLN A 546 63.60 11.47 -89.80
C GLN A 546 63.52 10.18 -88.97
N GLY A 547 62.42 9.43 -89.10
CA GLY A 547 62.23 8.23 -88.29
C GLY A 547 60.78 7.76 -88.18
N LEU A 548 60.58 6.76 -87.34
CA LEU A 548 59.29 6.15 -87.07
C LEU A 548 58.62 6.79 -85.84
N TYR A 549 57.33 7.09 -85.95
CA TYR A 549 56.57 7.70 -84.85
C TYR A 549 55.21 7.02 -84.64
N LEU A 550 54.70 7.15 -83.41
CA LEU A 550 53.33 6.78 -83.04
C LEU A 550 52.52 8.04 -82.76
N LEU A 551 51.39 8.18 -83.44
CA LEU A 551 50.34 9.15 -83.12
C LEU A 551 49.36 8.49 -82.15
N SER A 552 49.12 9.09 -81.00
CA SER A 552 48.11 8.67 -80.01
C SER A 552 47.11 9.81 -79.79
N ILE A 553 45.82 9.54 -79.84
CA ILE A 553 44.75 10.49 -79.50
C ILE A 553 43.96 9.91 -78.33
N SER A 554 43.94 10.59 -77.19
CA SER A 554 43.29 10.15 -75.95
C SER A 554 42.18 11.10 -75.51
N SER A 555 41.03 10.58 -75.10
CA SER A 555 39.86 11.31 -74.59
C SER A 555 39.16 10.49 -73.50
N GLU A 556 38.08 11.03 -72.90
CA GLU A 556 37.27 10.29 -71.92
C GLU A 556 36.67 9.00 -72.52
N SER A 557 36.31 9.01 -73.81
CA SER A 557 35.77 7.84 -74.52
C SER A 557 36.81 6.78 -74.91
N GLY A 558 38.11 7.06 -74.83
CA GLY A 558 39.16 6.06 -75.13
C GLY A 558 40.41 6.62 -75.78
N THR A 559 41.26 5.74 -76.35
CA THR A 559 42.49 6.12 -77.07
C THR A 559 42.60 5.42 -78.43
N ILE A 560 42.99 6.14 -79.49
CA ILE A 560 43.33 5.60 -80.82
C ILE A 560 44.82 5.80 -81.09
N THR A 561 45.51 4.78 -81.61
CA THR A 561 46.92 4.88 -82.02
C THR A 561 47.13 4.57 -83.51
N LYS A 562 47.93 5.38 -84.21
CA LYS A 562 48.38 5.14 -85.60
C LYS A 562 49.90 5.30 -85.72
N LYS A 563 50.50 4.54 -86.62
CA LYS A 563 51.94 4.57 -86.90
C LYS A 563 52.21 5.34 -88.19
N PHE A 564 53.22 6.20 -88.22
CA PHE A 564 53.66 6.88 -89.44
C PHE A 564 55.19 7.01 -89.52
N ILE A 565 55.69 7.27 -90.73
CA ILE A 565 57.12 7.45 -91.01
C ILE A 565 57.33 8.89 -91.48
N LYS A 566 58.30 9.58 -90.86
CA LYS A 566 58.81 10.88 -91.32
C LYS A 566 60.09 10.65 -92.12
N ASN A 567 60.08 11.02 -93.39
CA ASN A 567 61.22 10.94 -94.32
C ASN A 567 62.03 12.22 -94.37
#